data_AF-A0A7Z9INI5-F1
#
_entry.id   AF-A0A7Z9INI5-F1
#
_cell.length_a   1.000
_cell.length_b   1.000
_cell.length_c   1.000
_cell.angle_alpha   90.00
_cell.angle_beta   90.00
_cell.angle_gamma   90.00
#
_symmetry.space_group_name_H-M   'P 1'
#
loop_
_entity.id
_entity.type
_entity.pdbx_description
1 polymer ?
#
loop_
_entity_poly.entity_id
_entity_poly.type
_entity_poly.pdbx_seq_one_letter_code
_entity_poly.pdbx_strand_id
1 'polypeptide(L)'
;MAYLIEISSGPQQGERQLLTDKHVIVGRSPTCDVTIDDPYVSGNHIEFWSAGDMAFARDLNSSNGSSHNGNPINPADTLTLNSGDRIDLAEGKAIIVVLQEVADAKNTSAPPSGTITFLFSDMYGSTNLVNELGDIKFREISRTHEGVLGDAIRGHDGYIVKEMGDGFMAAFASSRNAVICAMEIQKALKILRAKQPELPINVRIGLNTGEAILENGDYFGRAVSEAARISSKAEAEQILISSVTKRMADSAGDLKFGEEMEFELKGLPGDHTVFEVYWEE
;
A
#
# COMPACT_ATOMS: atom_id res chain seq x y z
N MET A 1 -1.15 -5.57 13.83
CA MET A 1 -1.32 -6.25 12.52
C MET A 1 -2.65 -6.98 12.53
N ALA A 2 -3.32 -7.12 11.38
CA ALA A 2 -4.61 -7.78 11.30
C ALA A 2 -4.45 -9.16 10.65
N TYR A 3 -5.35 -10.10 10.96
CA TYR A 3 -5.42 -11.38 10.27
C TYR A 3 -6.82 -11.54 9.72
N LEU A 4 -6.94 -12.14 8.54
CA LEU A 4 -8.20 -12.61 8.01
C LEU A 4 -8.09 -14.08 7.64
N ILE A 5 -9.23 -14.73 7.53
CA ILE A 5 -9.37 -16.05 6.92
C ILE A 5 -10.05 -15.90 5.57
N GLU A 6 -9.55 -16.62 4.56
CA GLU A 6 -10.15 -16.70 3.22
C GLU A 6 -10.52 -18.15 2.90
N ILE A 7 -11.75 -18.38 2.43
CA ILE A 7 -12.17 -19.68 1.91
C ILE A 7 -11.58 -19.86 0.51
N SER A 8 -10.47 -20.59 0.43
CA SER A 8 -9.73 -20.82 -0.83
C SER A 8 -10.36 -21.90 -1.72
N SER A 9 -11.16 -22.80 -1.14
CA SER A 9 -11.86 -23.87 -1.86
C SER A 9 -13.06 -24.38 -1.05
N GLY A 10 -14.07 -24.89 -1.76
CA GLY A 10 -15.31 -25.39 -1.19
C GLY A 10 -16.48 -24.43 -1.41
N PRO A 11 -17.63 -24.70 -0.79
CA PRO A 11 -18.74 -23.75 -0.71
C PRO A 11 -18.25 -22.41 -0.14
N GLN A 12 -18.77 -21.30 -0.65
CA GLN A 12 -18.36 -19.94 -0.25
C GLN A 12 -16.91 -19.56 -0.60
N GLN A 13 -16.32 -20.18 -1.63
CA GLN A 13 -14.99 -19.80 -2.13
C GLN A 13 -14.89 -18.29 -2.41
N GLY A 14 -13.80 -17.68 -1.92
CA GLY A 14 -13.52 -16.24 -2.01
C GLY A 14 -14.09 -15.42 -0.86
N GLU A 15 -14.91 -16.00 0.01
CA GLU A 15 -15.37 -15.32 1.22
C GLU A 15 -14.20 -15.05 2.18
N ARG A 16 -14.18 -13.85 2.75
CA ARG A 16 -13.12 -13.35 3.63
C ARG A 16 -13.72 -12.86 4.93
N GLN A 17 -13.06 -13.17 6.04
CA GLN A 17 -13.48 -12.74 7.36
C GLN A 17 -12.28 -12.23 8.18
N LEU A 18 -12.34 -10.96 8.56
CA LEU A 18 -11.37 -10.32 9.45
C LEU A 18 -11.46 -10.95 10.85
N LEU A 19 -10.30 -11.25 11.45
CA LEU A 19 -10.18 -11.76 12.80
C LEU A 19 -9.95 -10.61 13.78
N THR A 20 -10.74 -10.63 14.85
CA THR A 20 -10.65 -9.69 15.98
C THR A 20 -10.55 -10.48 17.27
N ASP A 21 -10.60 -9.80 18.42
CA ASP A 21 -10.75 -10.43 19.73
C ASP A 21 -12.08 -11.19 19.89
N LYS A 22 -13.07 -10.91 19.03
CA LYS A 22 -14.27 -11.74 18.89
C LYS A 22 -13.94 -13.04 18.16
N HIS A 23 -14.37 -14.15 18.75
CA HIS A 23 -14.33 -15.48 18.14
C HIS A 23 -15.29 -15.56 16.95
N VAL A 24 -14.72 -15.85 15.77
CA VAL A 24 -15.41 -16.12 14.51
C VAL A 24 -15.65 -17.61 14.42
N ILE A 25 -16.92 -18.03 14.39
CA ILE A 25 -17.29 -19.44 14.24
C ILE A 25 -17.53 -19.73 12.76
N VAL A 26 -16.85 -20.76 12.25
CA VAL A 26 -17.03 -21.30 10.90
C VAL A 26 -17.71 -22.67 11.00
N GLY A 27 -18.76 -22.89 10.21
CA GLY A 27 -19.51 -24.13 10.23
C GLY A 27 -20.69 -24.12 9.25
N ARG A 28 -21.46 -25.22 9.24
CA ARG A 28 -22.63 -25.37 8.35
C ARG A 28 -23.87 -24.67 8.87
N SER A 29 -23.92 -24.33 10.15
CA SER A 29 -25.09 -23.67 10.73
C SER A 29 -25.26 -22.26 10.16
N PRO A 30 -26.48 -21.81 9.81
CA PRO A 30 -26.72 -20.42 9.38
C PRO A 30 -26.50 -19.40 10.51
N THR A 31 -26.23 -19.86 11.73
CA THR A 31 -25.88 -19.01 12.87
C THR A 31 -24.38 -18.76 13.00
N CYS A 32 -23.55 -19.39 12.16
CA CYS A 32 -22.10 -19.17 12.14
C CYS A 32 -21.77 -17.80 11.53
N ASP A 33 -20.65 -17.21 11.96
CA ASP A 33 -20.15 -15.98 11.35
C ASP A 33 -19.75 -16.21 9.89
N VAL A 34 -19.20 -17.39 9.57
CA VAL A 34 -18.96 -17.87 8.19
C VAL A 34 -19.67 -19.20 7.99
N THR A 35 -20.62 -19.24 7.06
CA THR A 35 -21.44 -20.43 6.80
C THR A 35 -20.88 -21.21 5.61
N ILE A 36 -20.51 -22.48 5.83
CA ILE A 36 -20.05 -23.39 4.77
C ILE A 36 -21.17 -24.39 4.46
N ASP A 37 -21.77 -24.26 3.27
CA ASP A 37 -22.88 -25.14 2.84
C ASP A 37 -22.36 -26.50 2.33
N ASP A 38 -21.81 -27.30 3.24
CA ASP A 38 -21.38 -28.67 2.98
C ASP A 38 -21.91 -29.63 4.07
N PRO A 39 -22.55 -30.75 3.71
CA PRO A 39 -23.14 -31.67 4.68
C PRO A 39 -22.11 -32.35 5.60
N TYR A 40 -20.84 -32.42 5.21
CA TYR A 40 -19.75 -33.00 5.99
C TYR A 40 -19.12 -31.99 6.97
N VAL A 41 -19.43 -30.70 6.84
CA VAL A 41 -19.00 -29.69 7.81
C VAL A 41 -20.00 -29.65 8.97
N SER A 42 -19.50 -29.76 10.21
CA SER A 42 -20.28 -29.64 11.44
C SER A 42 -21.00 -28.30 11.56
N GLY A 43 -22.10 -28.27 12.32
CA GLY A 43 -22.91 -27.05 12.55
C GLY A 43 -22.07 -25.88 13.06
N ASN A 44 -21.29 -26.10 14.12
CA ASN A 44 -20.16 -25.26 14.52
C ASN A 44 -18.91 -26.14 14.38
N HIS A 45 -17.99 -25.80 13.48
CA HIS A 45 -16.89 -26.70 13.13
C HIS A 45 -15.58 -26.27 13.78
N ILE A 46 -15.22 -25.00 13.60
CA ILE A 46 -13.96 -24.44 14.06
C ILE A 46 -14.17 -22.97 14.39
N GLU A 47 -13.39 -22.44 15.31
CA GLU A 47 -13.35 -21.02 15.62
C GLU A 47 -11.98 -20.41 15.32
N PHE A 48 -11.99 -19.12 14.99
CA PHE A 48 -10.81 -18.30 14.75
C PHE A 48 -10.91 -17.00 15.55
N TRP A 49 -9.79 -16.49 16.04
CA TRP A 49 -9.72 -15.17 16.67
C TRP A 49 -8.31 -14.61 16.59
N SER A 50 -8.15 -13.32 16.90
CA SER A 50 -6.85 -12.69 17.08
C SER A 50 -6.74 -12.10 18.49
N ALA A 51 -5.52 -12.10 19.03
CA ALA A 51 -5.20 -11.41 20.27
C ALA A 51 -3.85 -10.70 20.11
N GLY A 52 -3.88 -9.38 20.09
CA GLY A 52 -2.71 -8.58 19.71
C GLY A 52 -2.29 -8.86 18.28
N ASP A 53 -1.02 -9.17 18.07
CA ASP A 53 -0.44 -9.49 16.76
C ASP A 53 -0.42 -10.99 16.44
N MET A 54 -1.17 -11.82 17.17
CA MET A 54 -1.26 -13.26 16.96
C MET A 54 -2.68 -13.67 16.55
N ALA A 55 -2.77 -14.64 15.64
CA ALA A 55 -4.03 -15.29 15.28
C ALA A 55 -4.07 -16.73 15.80
N PHE A 56 -5.28 -17.22 16.05
CA PHE A 56 -5.52 -18.52 16.65
C PHE A 56 -6.67 -19.26 15.98
N ALA A 57 -6.63 -20.60 16.06
CA ALA A 57 -7.75 -21.46 15.72
C ALA A 57 -7.93 -22.58 16.74
N ARG A 58 -9.16 -23.07 16.85
CA ARG A 58 -9.49 -24.27 17.63
C ARG A 58 -10.68 -25.01 17.01
N ASP A 59 -10.51 -26.31 16.82
CA ASP A 59 -11.61 -27.17 16.38
C ASP A 59 -12.65 -27.31 17.49
N LEU A 60 -13.94 -27.14 17.14
CA LEU A 60 -15.06 -27.15 18.07
C LEU A 60 -15.63 -28.56 18.27
N ASN A 61 -14.75 -29.56 18.31
CA ASN A 61 -15.07 -30.99 18.38
C ASN A 61 -15.93 -31.44 17.19
N SER A 62 -15.45 -31.12 15.99
CA SER A 62 -16.10 -31.41 14.72
C SER A 62 -16.15 -32.92 14.44
N SER A 63 -17.21 -33.38 13.77
CA SER A 63 -17.41 -34.82 13.52
C SER A 63 -16.44 -35.42 12.50
N ASN A 64 -16.02 -34.65 11.51
CA ASN A 64 -15.10 -35.08 10.45
C ASN A 64 -13.70 -34.45 10.57
N GLY A 65 -13.43 -33.78 11.69
CA GLY A 65 -12.14 -33.20 12.01
C GLY A 65 -11.73 -31.99 11.16
N SER A 66 -10.70 -31.32 11.65
CA SER A 66 -9.95 -30.28 10.94
C SER A 66 -8.46 -30.65 10.86
N SER A 67 -7.74 -30.14 9.88
CA SER A 67 -6.27 -30.28 9.80
C SER A 67 -5.58 -28.94 9.54
N HIS A 68 -4.39 -28.74 10.13
CA HIS A 68 -3.52 -27.58 9.94
C HIS A 68 -2.28 -27.99 9.16
N ASN A 69 -2.11 -27.42 7.97
CA ASN A 69 -1.03 -27.76 7.04
C ASN A 69 -0.88 -29.29 6.81
N GLY A 70 -2.02 -29.99 6.74
CA GLY A 70 -2.10 -31.44 6.56
C GLY A 70 -2.00 -32.28 7.84
N ASN A 71 -1.75 -31.67 9.00
CA ASN A 71 -1.69 -32.38 10.29
C ASN A 71 -3.03 -32.26 11.03
N PRO A 72 -3.65 -33.36 11.50
CA PRO A 72 -4.91 -33.31 12.23
C PRO A 72 -4.83 -32.39 13.46
N ILE A 73 -5.86 -31.57 13.67
CA ILE A 73 -5.99 -30.70 14.83
C ILE A 73 -6.66 -31.49 15.95
N ASN A 74 -6.04 -31.51 17.13
CA ASN A 74 -6.69 -32.02 18.32
C ASN A 74 -7.65 -30.93 18.87
N PRO A 75 -8.95 -31.22 19.07
CA PRO A 75 -9.90 -30.22 19.58
C PRO A 75 -9.55 -29.64 20.96
N ALA A 76 -8.69 -30.32 21.74
CA ALA A 76 -8.19 -29.80 23.01
C ALA A 76 -7.13 -28.68 22.85
N ASP A 77 -6.53 -28.56 21.66
CA ASP A 77 -5.43 -27.64 21.41
C ASP A 77 -5.93 -26.31 20.84
N THR A 78 -5.24 -25.24 21.21
CA THR A 78 -5.35 -23.94 20.53
C THR A 78 -4.13 -23.76 19.67
N LEU A 79 -4.34 -23.60 18.37
CA LEU A 79 -3.29 -23.39 17.41
C LEU A 79 -2.97 -21.91 17.33
N THR A 80 -1.67 -21.57 17.28
CA THR A 80 -1.22 -20.27 16.79
C THR A 80 -1.06 -20.34 15.28
N LEU A 81 -1.60 -19.36 14.58
CA LEU A 81 -1.63 -19.31 13.12
C LEU A 81 -0.64 -18.28 12.58
N ASN A 82 -0.04 -18.60 11.46
CA ASN A 82 0.80 -17.71 10.66
C ASN A 82 0.15 -17.41 9.31
N SER A 83 0.58 -16.32 8.68
CA SER A 83 0.16 -16.02 7.31
C SER A 83 0.60 -17.14 6.36
N GLY A 84 -0.31 -17.59 5.50
CA GLY A 84 -0.10 -18.71 4.58
C GLY A 84 -0.49 -20.07 5.16
N ASP A 85 -0.84 -20.16 6.45
CA ASP A 85 -1.31 -21.41 7.03
C ASP A 85 -2.63 -21.85 6.41
N ARG A 86 -2.73 -23.16 6.15
CA ARG A 86 -3.88 -23.81 5.56
C ARG A 86 -4.63 -24.62 6.61
N ILE A 87 -5.95 -24.44 6.65
CA ILE A 87 -6.87 -25.21 7.49
C ILE A 87 -7.86 -25.95 6.59
N ASP A 88 -7.81 -27.28 6.63
CA ASP A 88 -8.76 -28.14 5.92
C ASP A 88 -9.88 -28.57 6.85
N LEU A 89 -11.13 -28.42 6.42
CA LEU A 89 -12.31 -28.90 7.15
C LEU A 89 -12.88 -30.15 6.50
N ALA A 90 -13.25 -31.14 7.30
CA ALA A 90 -13.91 -32.37 6.87
C ALA A 90 -13.22 -33.05 5.68
N GLU A 91 -11.91 -33.29 5.78
CA GLU A 91 -11.11 -33.90 4.69
C GLU A 91 -11.06 -33.06 3.40
N GLY A 92 -10.99 -31.73 3.54
CA GLY A 92 -10.77 -30.81 2.42
C GLY A 92 -12.04 -30.39 1.68
N LYS A 93 -13.23 -30.58 2.28
CA LYS A 93 -14.50 -30.08 1.74
C LYS A 93 -14.57 -28.56 1.72
N ALA A 94 -13.93 -27.94 2.70
CA ALA A 94 -13.59 -26.53 2.68
C ALA A 94 -12.12 -26.34 3.07
N ILE A 95 -11.45 -25.41 2.41
CA ILE A 95 -10.05 -25.09 2.65
C ILE A 95 -9.96 -23.60 2.96
N ILE A 96 -9.50 -23.29 4.16
CA ILE A 96 -9.32 -21.94 4.65
C ILE A 96 -7.83 -21.61 4.65
N VAL A 97 -7.48 -20.44 4.13
CA VAL A 97 -6.12 -19.91 4.21
C VAL A 97 -6.11 -18.72 5.15
N VAL A 98 -5.17 -18.73 6.08
CA VAL A 98 -4.94 -17.62 7.01
C VAL A 98 -4.07 -16.61 6.29
N LEU A 99 -4.54 -15.37 6.21
CA LEU A 99 -3.78 -14.27 5.62
C LEU A 99 -3.58 -13.23 6.70
N GLN A 100 -2.35 -12.79 6.90
CA GLN A 100 -2.14 -11.59 7.68
C GLN A 100 -2.51 -10.40 6.81
N GLU A 101 -3.61 -9.73 7.13
CA GLU A 101 -3.80 -8.37 6.67
C GLU A 101 -2.70 -7.52 7.30
N VAL A 102 -1.72 -7.20 6.48
CA VAL A 102 -0.90 -6.05 6.76
C VAL A 102 -1.85 -4.86 6.66
N ALA A 103 -2.45 -4.48 7.80
CA ALA A 103 -3.25 -3.26 7.96
C ALA A 103 -2.53 -2.19 7.19
N ASP A 104 -3.06 -1.80 6.01
CA ASP A 104 -2.31 -1.19 4.91
C ASP A 104 -0.84 -0.98 5.29
N ALA A 105 0.06 -1.99 5.17
CA ALA A 105 1.45 -1.89 5.72
C ALA A 105 2.19 -0.62 5.26
N LYS A 106 1.64 -0.03 4.19
CA LYS A 106 2.03 1.20 3.55
C LYS A 106 1.81 2.42 4.44
N ASN A 107 0.83 2.42 5.35
CA ASN A 107 0.35 3.61 6.03
C ASN A 107 0.23 3.44 7.56
N THR A 108 0.65 4.46 8.29
CA THR A 108 0.54 4.53 9.77
C THR A 108 -0.68 5.34 10.23
N SER A 109 -1.43 5.92 9.29
CA SER A 109 -2.54 6.84 9.54
C SER A 109 -3.67 6.65 8.52
N ALA A 110 -4.85 7.19 8.85
CA ALA A 110 -6.01 7.17 7.96
C ALA A 110 -5.78 8.08 6.73
N PRO A 111 -6.42 7.78 5.59
CA PRO A 111 -6.33 8.62 4.39
C PRO A 111 -6.79 10.07 4.67
N PRO A 112 -6.03 11.10 4.25
CA PRO A 112 -6.43 12.50 4.43
C PRO A 112 -7.68 12.87 3.62
N SER A 113 -8.48 13.83 4.10
CA SER A 113 -9.68 14.30 3.39
C SER A 113 -9.71 15.83 3.30
N GLY A 114 -10.54 16.38 2.41
CA GLY A 114 -10.63 17.83 2.17
C GLY A 114 -9.58 18.32 1.19
N THR A 115 -8.80 19.33 1.59
CA THR A 115 -7.67 19.83 0.79
C THR A 115 -6.45 18.94 0.99
N ILE A 116 -6.04 18.26 -0.06
CA ILE A 116 -5.01 17.22 -0.03
C ILE A 116 -3.87 17.60 -0.98
N THR A 117 -2.64 17.34 -0.56
CA THR A 117 -1.48 17.42 -1.45
C THR A 117 -1.12 16.03 -1.95
N PHE A 118 -1.18 15.84 -3.26
CA PHE A 118 -0.79 14.60 -3.92
C PHE A 118 0.65 14.69 -4.38
N LEU A 119 1.43 13.64 -4.07
CA LEU A 119 2.77 13.43 -4.57
C LEU A 119 2.75 12.25 -5.53
N PHE A 120 3.26 12.47 -6.74
CA PHE A 120 3.52 11.43 -7.72
C PHE A 120 5.02 11.33 -7.96
N SER A 121 5.57 10.15 -7.78
CA SER A 121 6.95 9.85 -8.17
C SER A 121 6.98 8.76 -9.23
N ASP A 122 8.03 8.76 -10.01
CA ASP A 122 8.32 7.74 -11.01
C ASP A 122 9.83 7.60 -11.21
N MET A 123 10.30 6.40 -11.53
CA MET A 123 11.71 6.16 -11.81
C MET A 123 12.05 6.66 -13.22
N TYR A 124 13.00 7.58 -13.30
CA TYR A 124 13.42 8.16 -14.56
C TYR A 124 14.21 7.14 -15.39
N GLY A 125 13.75 6.86 -16.62
CA GLY A 125 14.44 5.96 -17.55
C GLY A 125 14.33 4.47 -17.23
N SER A 126 13.38 4.07 -16.38
CA SER A 126 13.16 2.68 -15.95
C SER A 126 13.03 1.67 -17.09
N THR A 127 12.36 2.03 -18.19
CA THR A 127 12.18 1.15 -19.35
C THR A 127 13.53 0.75 -19.97
N ASN A 128 14.49 1.67 -20.03
CA ASN A 128 15.83 1.36 -20.52
C ASN A 128 16.57 0.47 -19.53
N LEU A 129 16.42 0.74 -18.23
CA LEU A 129 17.05 -0.02 -17.16
C LEU A 129 16.59 -1.49 -17.14
N VAL A 130 15.30 -1.76 -17.36
CA VAL A 130 14.77 -3.12 -17.53
C VAL A 130 15.43 -3.83 -18.71
N ASN A 131 15.52 -3.16 -19.87
CA ASN A 131 16.10 -3.74 -21.09
C ASN A 131 17.59 -4.08 -20.93
N GLU A 132 18.34 -3.27 -20.18
CA GLU A 132 19.77 -3.46 -19.95
C GLU A 132 20.08 -4.52 -18.89
N LEU A 133 19.30 -4.57 -17.80
CA LEU A 133 19.61 -5.39 -16.62
C LEU A 133 18.81 -6.70 -16.54
N GLY A 134 17.68 -6.77 -17.25
CA GLY A 134 16.72 -7.86 -17.15
C GLY A 134 15.88 -7.82 -15.86
N ASP A 135 14.77 -8.55 -15.87
CA ASP A 135 13.69 -8.45 -14.88
C ASP A 135 14.13 -8.71 -13.43
N ILE A 136 15.02 -9.70 -13.22
CA ILE A 136 15.46 -10.09 -11.86
C ILE A 136 16.21 -8.94 -11.19
N LYS A 137 17.21 -8.37 -11.87
CA LYS A 137 18.00 -7.25 -11.34
C LYS A 137 17.16 -5.98 -11.23
N PHE A 138 16.31 -5.71 -12.21
CA PHE A 138 15.40 -4.58 -12.12
C PHE A 138 14.45 -4.70 -10.92
N ARG A 139 13.98 -5.91 -10.59
CA ARG A 139 13.15 -6.11 -9.40
C ARG A 139 13.88 -5.83 -8.09
N GLU A 140 15.17 -6.16 -8.00
CA GLU A 140 16.01 -5.81 -6.83
C GLU A 140 16.14 -4.29 -6.68
N ILE A 141 16.42 -3.58 -7.78
CA ILE A 141 16.48 -2.12 -7.81
C ILE A 141 15.13 -1.52 -7.42
N SER A 142 14.03 -2.07 -7.96
CA SER A 142 12.66 -1.61 -7.66
C SER A 142 12.34 -1.77 -6.19
N ARG A 143 12.73 -2.88 -5.54
CA ARG A 143 12.51 -3.08 -4.10
C ARG A 143 13.26 -2.06 -3.25
N THR A 144 14.50 -1.74 -3.61
CA THR A 144 15.27 -0.70 -2.90
C THR A 144 14.62 0.67 -3.07
N HIS A 145 14.17 0.99 -4.29
CA HIS A 145 13.41 2.20 -4.57
C HIS A 145 12.11 2.27 -3.74
N GLU A 146 11.31 1.21 -3.76
CA GLU A 146 10.06 1.08 -2.98
C GLU A 146 10.30 1.32 -1.48
N GLY A 147 11.38 0.76 -0.93
CA GLY A 147 11.76 0.94 0.47
C GLY A 147 12.10 2.40 0.81
N VAL A 148 13.00 3.03 0.04
CA VAL A 148 13.43 4.42 0.28
C VAL A 148 12.25 5.39 0.23
N LEU A 149 11.40 5.28 -0.80
CA LEU A 149 10.24 6.15 -0.94
C LEU A 149 9.20 5.88 0.15
N GLY A 150 8.90 4.61 0.42
CA GLY A 150 7.93 4.23 1.44
C GLY A 150 8.32 4.76 2.83
N ASP A 151 9.60 4.65 3.20
CA ASP A 151 10.09 5.14 4.49
C ASP A 151 10.02 6.67 4.59
N ALA A 152 10.43 7.37 3.52
CA ALA A 152 10.36 8.83 3.47
C ALA A 152 8.92 9.36 3.52
N ILE A 153 7.98 8.71 2.82
CA ILE A 153 6.55 9.10 2.82
C ILE A 153 5.96 8.93 4.21
N ARG A 154 6.16 7.77 4.84
CA ARG A 154 5.66 7.51 6.20
C ARG A 154 6.30 8.42 7.24
N GLY A 155 7.60 8.70 7.12
CA GLY A 155 8.34 9.58 8.03
C GLY A 155 7.86 11.04 8.03
N HIS A 156 7.07 11.44 7.03
CA HIS A 156 6.54 12.79 6.88
C HIS A 156 5.00 12.84 6.90
N ASP A 157 4.36 11.88 7.60
CA ASP A 157 2.91 11.77 7.74
C ASP A 157 2.15 11.62 6.40
N GLY A 158 2.81 11.03 5.41
CA GLY A 158 2.21 10.73 4.11
C GLY A 158 1.43 9.42 4.11
N TYR A 159 0.37 9.40 3.32
CA TYR A 159 -0.45 8.23 3.04
C TYR A 159 -0.15 7.72 1.62
N ILE A 160 0.51 6.58 1.50
CA ILE A 160 0.72 5.85 0.25
C ILE A 160 -0.63 5.31 -0.23
N VAL A 161 -1.12 5.87 -1.34
CA VAL A 161 -2.39 5.44 -1.97
C VAL A 161 -2.16 4.16 -2.75
N LYS A 162 -1.14 4.14 -3.62
CA LYS A 162 -0.77 2.96 -4.42
C LYS A 162 0.65 3.07 -4.99
N GLU A 163 1.19 1.90 -5.30
CA GLU A 163 2.38 1.73 -6.12
C GLU A 163 1.97 1.52 -7.58
N MET A 164 2.66 2.16 -8.51
CA MET A 164 2.37 2.16 -9.94
C MET A 164 3.52 1.51 -10.72
N GLY A 165 3.99 0.35 -10.26
CA GLY A 165 5.16 -0.31 -10.82
C GLY A 165 6.46 0.30 -10.29
N ASP A 166 6.98 1.29 -10.98
CA ASP A 166 8.20 2.04 -10.67
C ASP A 166 7.93 3.43 -10.07
N GLY A 167 6.65 3.77 -9.87
CA GLY A 167 6.22 5.03 -9.27
C GLY A 167 5.32 4.87 -8.04
N PHE A 168 5.13 5.97 -7.31
CA PHE A 168 4.23 6.05 -6.15
C PHE A 168 3.19 7.13 -6.34
N MET A 169 1.99 6.88 -5.81
CA MET A 169 1.01 7.91 -5.50
C MET A 169 0.86 7.99 -3.99
N ALA A 170 1.12 9.17 -3.43
CA ALA A 170 0.93 9.46 -2.02
C ALA A 170 0.09 10.72 -1.82
N ALA A 171 -0.56 10.80 -0.66
CA ALA A 171 -1.44 11.88 -0.25
C ALA A 171 -1.01 12.41 1.12
N PHE A 172 -0.99 13.73 1.27
CA PHE A 172 -0.60 14.42 2.47
C PHE A 172 -1.65 15.44 2.86
N ALA A 173 -1.95 15.54 4.16
CA ALA A 173 -2.76 16.64 4.70
C ALA A 173 -2.01 17.98 4.70
N SER A 174 -0.67 17.95 4.68
CA SER A 174 0.21 19.12 4.70
C SER A 174 1.03 19.20 3.41
N SER A 175 0.84 20.28 2.64
CA SER A 175 1.64 20.57 1.44
C SER A 175 3.12 20.74 1.75
N ARG A 176 3.42 21.33 2.90
CA ARG A 176 4.79 21.49 3.38
C ARG A 176 5.45 20.14 3.66
N ASN A 177 4.75 19.22 4.35
CA ASN A 177 5.29 17.89 4.60
C ASN A 177 5.54 17.12 3.30
N ALA A 178 4.64 17.26 2.32
CA ALA A 178 4.82 16.64 1.01
C ALA A 178 6.07 17.16 0.29
N VAL A 179 6.32 18.48 0.32
CA VAL A 179 7.52 19.09 -0.29
C VAL A 179 8.79 18.64 0.42
N ILE A 180 8.82 18.66 1.76
CA ILE A 180 9.98 18.19 2.54
C ILE A 180 10.24 16.70 2.28
N CYS A 181 9.19 15.88 2.24
CA CYS A 181 9.28 14.47 1.88
C CYS A 181 9.94 14.27 0.50
N ALA A 182 9.50 15.04 -0.51
CA ALA A 182 10.10 14.98 -1.85
C ALA A 182 11.59 15.35 -1.84
N MET A 183 11.99 16.37 -1.07
CA MET A 183 13.41 16.74 -0.91
C MET A 183 14.21 15.63 -0.23
N GLU A 184 13.68 15.02 0.84
CA GLU A 184 14.34 13.92 1.55
C GLU A 184 14.47 12.65 0.68
N ILE A 185 13.49 12.36 -0.18
CA ILE A 185 13.60 11.30 -1.18
C ILE A 185 14.80 11.54 -2.10
N GLN A 186 14.95 12.75 -2.66
CA GLN A 186 16.08 13.04 -3.56
C GLN A 186 17.42 12.95 -2.83
N LYS A 187 17.52 13.48 -1.61
CA LYS A 187 18.73 13.38 -0.79
C LYS A 187 19.09 11.94 -0.44
N ALA A 188 18.11 11.13 -0.03
CA ALA A 188 18.33 9.73 0.31
C ALA A 188 18.83 8.93 -0.90
N LEU A 189 18.24 9.16 -2.08
CA LEU A 189 18.67 8.52 -3.31
C LEU A 189 20.05 9.00 -3.77
N LYS A 190 20.38 10.29 -3.61
CA LYS A 190 21.75 10.80 -3.87
C LYS A 190 22.79 10.08 -3.00
N ILE A 191 22.51 9.92 -1.71
CA ILE A 191 23.37 9.18 -0.78
C ILE A 191 23.48 7.71 -1.19
N LEU A 192 22.37 7.08 -1.60
CA LEU A 192 22.35 5.70 -2.06
C LEU A 192 23.22 5.52 -3.31
N ARG A 193 23.02 6.34 -4.34
CA ARG A 193 23.82 6.31 -5.59
C ARG A 193 25.32 6.50 -5.31
N ALA A 194 25.68 7.36 -4.36
CA ALA A 194 27.08 7.55 -3.96
C ALA A 194 27.69 6.33 -3.24
N LYS A 195 26.88 5.58 -2.47
CA LYS A 195 27.33 4.38 -1.74
C LYS A 195 27.29 3.11 -2.59
N GLN A 196 26.36 3.03 -3.53
CA GLN A 196 26.05 1.86 -4.36
C GLN A 196 25.83 2.33 -5.82
N PRO A 197 26.91 2.60 -6.57
CA PRO A 197 26.83 3.09 -7.95
C PRO A 197 26.10 2.13 -8.91
N GLU A 198 26.01 0.85 -8.56
CA GLU A 198 25.24 -0.18 -9.26
C GLU A 198 23.72 -0.02 -9.15
N LEU A 199 23.24 0.87 -8.27
CA LEU A 199 21.83 1.24 -8.15
C LEU A 199 21.60 2.66 -8.71
N PRO A 200 21.55 2.86 -10.04
CA PRO A 200 21.38 4.16 -10.67
C PRO A 200 19.93 4.67 -10.59
N ILE A 201 19.37 4.70 -9.38
CA ILE A 201 17.97 5.07 -9.14
C ILE A 201 17.85 6.60 -9.19
N ASN A 202 17.25 7.10 -10.26
CA ASN A 202 16.85 8.50 -10.39
C ASN A 202 15.32 8.57 -10.40
N VAL A 203 14.77 9.52 -9.67
CA VAL A 203 13.31 9.72 -9.60
C VAL A 203 12.96 11.13 -10.01
N ARG A 204 11.80 11.26 -10.64
CA ARG A 204 11.14 12.53 -10.90
C ARG A 204 9.93 12.63 -10.00
N ILE A 205 9.64 13.83 -9.47
CA ILE A 205 8.56 14.01 -8.50
C ILE A 205 7.70 15.21 -8.93
N GLY A 206 6.38 15.03 -8.85
CA GLY A 206 5.39 16.08 -9.09
C GLY A 206 4.41 16.19 -7.94
N LEU A 207 4.07 17.42 -7.55
CA LEU A 207 3.09 17.68 -6.50
C LEU A 207 1.99 18.65 -6.94
N ASN A 208 0.76 18.36 -6.54
CA ASN A 208 -0.36 19.31 -6.64
C ASN A 208 -1.24 19.26 -5.40
N THR A 209 -1.87 20.39 -5.06
CA THR A 209 -2.77 20.51 -3.93
C THR A 209 -4.17 20.85 -4.41
N GLY A 210 -5.17 20.14 -3.92
CA GLY A 210 -6.58 20.40 -4.24
C GLY A 210 -7.52 19.40 -3.57
N GLU A 211 -8.79 19.42 -3.97
CA GLU A 211 -9.79 18.48 -3.47
C GLU A 211 -9.87 17.21 -4.34
N ALA A 212 -10.26 16.10 -3.71
CA ALA A 212 -10.45 14.83 -4.37
C ALA A 212 -11.54 13.99 -3.67
N ILE A 213 -12.09 13.04 -4.41
CA ILE A 213 -13.05 12.06 -3.91
C ILE A 213 -12.26 10.81 -3.51
N LEU A 214 -12.42 10.37 -2.26
CA LEU A 214 -11.89 9.09 -1.78
C LEU A 214 -12.96 8.01 -1.97
N GLU A 215 -12.64 6.99 -2.77
CA GLU A 215 -13.54 5.85 -3.03
C GLU A 215 -12.72 4.56 -3.09
N ASN A 216 -13.13 3.54 -2.32
CA ASN A 216 -12.47 2.23 -2.28
C ASN A 216 -10.94 2.29 -2.04
N GLY A 217 -10.48 3.25 -1.22
CA GLY A 217 -9.06 3.43 -0.90
C GLY A 217 -8.24 4.18 -1.96
N ASP A 218 -8.87 4.69 -3.01
CA ASP A 218 -8.21 5.45 -4.08
C ASP A 218 -8.77 6.87 -4.18
N TYR A 219 -7.98 7.80 -4.76
CA TYR A 219 -8.38 9.19 -4.94
C TYR A 219 -8.65 9.52 -6.40
N PHE A 220 -9.77 10.19 -6.63
CA PHE A 220 -10.20 10.64 -7.94
C PHE A 220 -10.41 12.15 -7.96
N GLY A 221 -10.01 12.79 -9.06
CA GLY A 221 -10.27 14.21 -9.26
C GLY A 221 -9.24 14.88 -10.15
N ARG A 222 -9.51 16.17 -10.43
CA ARG A 222 -8.63 17.03 -11.22
C ARG A 222 -7.28 17.22 -10.53
N ALA A 223 -7.26 17.41 -9.21
CA ALA A 223 -6.02 17.62 -8.45
C ALA A 223 -5.05 16.43 -8.55
N VAL A 224 -5.58 15.20 -8.48
CA VAL A 224 -4.83 13.95 -8.67
C VAL A 224 -4.23 13.88 -10.08
N SER A 225 -5.05 14.17 -11.10
CA SER A 225 -4.63 14.13 -12.50
C SER A 225 -3.54 15.18 -12.79
N GLU A 226 -3.68 16.38 -12.25
CA GLU A 226 -2.68 17.44 -12.35
C GLU A 226 -1.35 17.03 -11.71
N ALA A 227 -1.34 16.48 -10.49
CA ALA A 227 -0.11 16.02 -9.82
C ALA A 227 0.64 14.98 -10.68
N ALA A 228 -0.08 14.00 -11.22
CA ALA A 228 0.49 12.98 -12.10
C ALA A 228 1.11 13.59 -13.38
N ARG A 229 0.47 14.61 -13.96
CA ARG A 229 0.95 15.27 -15.17
C ARG A 229 2.14 16.20 -14.89
N ILE A 230 2.15 16.88 -13.76
CA ILE A 230 3.30 17.66 -13.29
C ILE A 230 4.51 16.73 -13.12
N SER A 231 4.33 15.59 -12.45
CA SER A 231 5.40 14.59 -12.28
C SER A 231 5.94 14.10 -13.62
N SER A 232 5.07 13.87 -14.61
CA SER A 232 5.50 13.43 -15.95
C SER A 232 6.33 14.46 -16.73
N LYS A 233 6.29 15.73 -16.34
CA LYS A 233 7.09 16.82 -16.93
C LYS A 233 8.42 17.03 -16.23
N ALA A 234 8.61 16.43 -15.06
CA ALA A 234 9.85 16.54 -14.31
C ALA A 234 10.95 15.68 -14.94
N GLU A 235 12.16 16.24 -14.97
CA GLU A 235 13.39 15.56 -15.36
C GLU A 235 13.94 14.69 -14.23
N ALA A 236 15.02 13.94 -14.51
CA ALA A 236 15.72 13.16 -13.50
C ALA A 236 16.12 14.04 -12.30
N GLU A 237 15.83 13.56 -11.09
CA GLU A 237 16.16 14.24 -9.83
C GLU A 237 15.42 15.57 -9.60
N GLN A 238 14.45 15.91 -10.46
CA GLN A 238 13.69 17.15 -10.37
C GLN A 238 12.41 16.97 -9.53
N ILE A 239 12.07 18.01 -8.78
CA ILE A 239 10.81 18.13 -8.05
C ILE A 239 10.04 19.31 -8.62
N LEU A 240 8.87 19.05 -9.20
CA LEU A 240 7.99 20.09 -9.73
C LEU A 240 6.71 20.18 -8.90
N ILE A 241 6.26 21.40 -8.64
CA ILE A 241 5.05 21.65 -7.85
C ILE A 241 4.15 22.69 -8.52
N SER A 242 2.84 22.57 -8.32
CA SER A 242 1.89 23.60 -8.75
C SER A 242 2.02 24.90 -7.95
N SER A 243 1.50 25.99 -8.51
CA SER A 243 1.42 27.30 -7.85
C SER A 243 0.68 27.28 -6.51
N VAL A 244 -0.37 26.45 -6.39
CA VAL A 244 -1.14 26.26 -5.14
C VAL A 244 -0.28 25.58 -4.09
N THR A 245 0.38 24.47 -4.44
CA THR A 245 1.28 23.75 -3.52
C THR A 245 2.38 24.66 -3.02
N LYS A 246 3.03 25.42 -3.92
CA LYS A 246 4.08 26.39 -3.56
C LYS A 246 3.56 27.39 -2.51
N ARG A 247 2.44 28.05 -2.81
CA ARG A 247 1.85 29.07 -1.93
C ARG A 247 1.54 28.55 -0.53
N MET A 248 1.07 27.31 -0.43
CA MET A 248 0.75 26.70 0.86
C MET A 248 2.02 26.25 1.62
N ALA A 249 3.02 25.72 0.91
CA ALA A 249 4.25 25.20 1.51
C ALA A 249 5.24 26.29 1.98
N ASP A 250 5.27 27.43 1.28
CA ASP A 250 6.24 28.54 1.47
C ASP A 250 5.91 29.47 2.66
N SER A 251 5.01 29.07 3.56
CA SER A 251 4.58 29.95 4.67
C SER A 251 5.72 30.35 5.62
N ALA A 252 6.79 29.54 5.71
CA ALA A 252 7.95 29.79 6.58
C ALA A 252 9.13 30.47 5.86
N GLY A 253 9.11 30.58 4.52
CA GLY A 253 10.15 31.25 3.73
C GLY A 253 11.54 30.56 3.73
N ASP A 254 11.61 29.28 4.12
CA ASP A 254 12.84 28.50 4.22
C ASP A 254 12.99 27.47 3.08
N LEU A 255 12.02 27.40 2.18
CA LEU A 255 12.07 26.58 0.97
C LEU A 255 12.53 27.43 -0.22
N LYS A 256 13.39 26.87 -1.06
CA LYS A 256 13.89 27.54 -2.28
C LYS A 256 13.14 27.01 -3.50
N PHE A 257 12.65 27.92 -4.33
CA PHE A 257 11.94 27.60 -5.56
C PHE A 257 12.62 28.26 -6.75
N GLY A 258 12.56 27.58 -7.91
CA GLY A 258 13.01 28.12 -9.18
C GLY A 258 12.05 29.17 -9.75
N GLU A 259 12.35 29.62 -10.96
CA GLU A 259 11.50 30.51 -11.72
C GLU A 259 10.16 29.85 -12.11
N GLU A 260 9.20 30.69 -12.46
CA GLU A 260 7.90 30.27 -12.96
C GLU A 260 8.04 29.58 -14.33
N MET A 261 7.45 28.40 -14.46
CA MET A 261 7.35 27.67 -15.72
C MET A 261 5.89 27.42 -16.07
N GLU A 262 5.57 27.44 -17.35
CA GLU A 262 4.22 27.16 -17.85
C GLU A 262 4.21 25.86 -18.64
N PHE A 263 3.27 24.97 -18.30
CA PHE A 263 3.07 23.72 -19.02
C PHE A 263 1.63 23.53 -19.47
N GLU A 264 1.49 23.11 -20.73
CA GLU A 264 0.28 22.42 -21.17
C GLU A 264 0.30 20.97 -20.68
N LEU A 265 -0.62 20.66 -19.76
CA LEU A 265 -0.77 19.32 -19.21
C LEU A 265 -1.80 18.51 -20.01
N LYS A 266 -1.38 17.38 -20.58
CA LYS A 266 -2.21 16.55 -21.46
C LYS A 266 -3.55 16.19 -20.79
N GLY A 267 -4.65 16.58 -21.44
CA GLY A 267 -6.02 16.28 -21.02
C GLY A 267 -6.59 17.26 -20.01
N LEU A 268 -5.88 18.35 -19.69
CA LEU A 268 -6.32 19.42 -18.82
C LEU A 268 -6.36 20.75 -19.59
N PRO A 269 -7.41 21.56 -19.43
CA PRO A 269 -7.53 22.81 -20.17
C PRO A 269 -6.63 23.91 -19.59
N GLY A 270 -5.99 24.67 -20.46
CA GLY A 270 -5.19 25.86 -20.12
C GLY A 270 -3.73 25.57 -19.79
N ASP A 271 -2.98 26.65 -19.61
CA ASP A 271 -1.59 26.60 -19.14
C ASP A 271 -1.57 26.44 -17.61
N HIS A 272 -0.60 25.67 -17.14
CA HIS A 272 -0.44 25.35 -15.73
C HIS A 272 0.92 25.82 -15.25
N THR A 273 0.88 26.82 -14.37
CA THR A 273 2.04 27.37 -13.71
C THR A 273 2.63 26.38 -12.71
N VAL A 274 3.90 26.04 -12.89
CA VAL A 274 4.66 25.16 -12.00
C VAL A 274 5.99 25.79 -11.61
N PHE A 275 6.55 25.28 -10.51
CA PHE A 275 7.82 25.72 -9.96
C PHE A 275 8.69 24.51 -9.65
N GLU A 276 9.99 24.64 -9.86
CA GLU A 276 10.95 23.68 -9.34
C GLU A 276 11.21 23.92 -7.86
N VAL A 277 11.36 22.84 -7.08
CA VAL A 277 11.85 22.90 -5.70
C VAL A 277 13.33 22.54 -5.70
N TYR A 278 14.16 23.44 -5.19
CA TYR A 278 15.57 23.16 -4.99
C TYR A 278 15.78 22.41 -3.67
N TRP A 279 16.32 21.19 -3.78
CA TRP A 279 16.55 20.29 -2.65
C TRP A 279 18.03 20.19 -2.24
N GLU A 280 18.93 20.72 -3.06
CA GLU A 280 20.35 20.91 -2.75
C GLU A 280 20.57 22.33 -2.19
N GLU A 281 21.44 22.44 -1.17
CA GLU A 281 21.72 23.72 -0.48
C GLU A 281 22.42 24.77 -1.34
#